data_AF-A0A4Y8CMA5-F1
#
_entry.id   AF-A0A4Y8CMA5-F1
#
_cell.length_a   1.000
_cell.length_b   1.000
_cell.length_c   1.000
_cell.angle_alpha   90.00
_cell.angle_beta   90.00
_cell.angle_gamma   90.00
#
_symmetry.space_group_name_H-M   'P 1'
#
loop_
_entity.id
_entity.type
_entity.pdbx_description
1 polymer ?
#
loop_
_entity_poly.entity_id
_entity_poly.type
_entity_poly.pdbx_seq_one_letter_code
_entity_poly.pdbx_strand_id
1 'polypeptide(L)'
;MANPEHPENLKNLSTLLSDTSYGSSSKSQQEAVRLSKALTATIEAPENVAVEIAFSHIVKYEPVSVVKLAELSGAEELLIKRILRLLSSTYLVKEVAEETWGATPVTKAMKQKGIAAGHRMLFATSMLAALHAPRYFLETSHTSPKNPHDGLMQYAHGTKLQSFDYFCTMPGNVIGDFNRFMGNTMGAQKYLSDWWPVEERVFKGMKVGGKRRKTRCWWMWVEGRDMMLWPLSKDLGEGKRCWGDWYFKTNRVFWRRLARVN
;
A
#
# COMPACT_ATOMS: atom_id res chain seq x y z
N MET A 1 13.51 0.93 -14.39
CA MET A 1 14.05 2.29 -14.62
C MET A 1 14.68 2.70 -13.31
N ALA A 2 16.01 2.90 -13.27
CA ALA A 2 16.74 3.21 -12.04
C ALA A 2 16.20 4.51 -11.42
N ASN A 3 15.94 4.49 -10.11
CA ASN A 3 15.53 5.67 -9.36
C ASN A 3 16.70 6.68 -9.36
N PRO A 4 16.54 7.90 -9.92
CA PRO A 4 17.62 8.89 -10.02
C PRO A 4 18.15 9.39 -8.66
N GLU A 5 17.44 9.15 -7.56
CA GLU A 5 17.80 9.64 -6.22
C GLU A 5 18.92 8.82 -5.54
N HIS A 6 19.14 7.57 -5.94
CA HIS A 6 20.19 6.70 -5.37
C HIS A 6 21.62 7.28 -5.45
N PRO A 7 22.14 7.66 -6.64
CA PRO A 7 23.50 8.19 -6.77
C PRO A 7 23.70 9.52 -6.03
N GLU A 8 22.66 10.34 -5.91
CA GLU A 8 22.72 11.61 -5.19
C GLU A 8 22.80 11.39 -3.67
N ASN A 9 21.98 10.49 -3.13
CA ASN A 9 22.02 10.11 -1.71
C ASN A 9 23.38 9.50 -1.32
N LEU A 10 23.97 8.66 -2.18
CA LEU A 10 25.30 8.08 -1.97
C LEU A 10 26.38 9.16 -1.94
N LYS A 11 26.33 10.11 -2.88
CA LYS A 11 27.28 11.24 -2.94
C LYS A 11 27.19 12.11 -1.70
N ASN A 12 25.98 12.46 -1.27
CA ASN A 12 25.74 13.28 -0.09
C ASN A 12 26.23 12.60 1.20
N LEU A 13 25.98 11.30 1.34
CA LEU A 13 26.49 10.52 2.48
C LEU A 13 28.02 10.47 2.47
N SER A 14 28.64 10.25 1.32
CA SER A 14 30.11 10.22 1.20
C SER A 14 30.74 11.57 1.56
N THR A 15 30.15 12.69 1.15
CA THR A 15 30.63 14.03 1.50
C THR A 15 30.51 14.27 3.00
N LEU A 16 29.37 13.89 3.61
CA LEU A 16 29.11 14.07 5.03
C LEU A 16 30.06 13.23 5.92
N LEU A 17 30.40 12.01 5.48
CA LEU A 17 31.34 11.13 6.19
C LEU A 17 32.80 11.56 6.06
N SER A 18 33.12 12.34 5.03
CA SER A 18 34.48 12.86 4.78
C SER A 18 34.75 14.17 5.54
N ASP A 19 33.72 14.77 6.13
CA ASP A 19 33.84 15.98 6.95
C ASP A 19 34.42 15.63 8.33
N THR A 20 35.46 16.35 8.75
CA THR A 20 36.14 16.16 10.04
C THR A 20 35.24 16.41 11.25
N SER A 21 34.07 17.05 11.04
CA SER A 21 33.07 17.32 12.06
C SER A 21 32.03 16.20 12.27
N TYR A 22 32.07 15.12 11.47
CA TYR A 22 31.07 14.05 11.54
C TYR A 22 30.95 13.41 12.94
N GLY A 23 32.09 13.23 13.62
CA GLY A 23 32.15 12.63 14.96
C GLY A 23 31.82 13.58 16.11
N SER A 24 31.80 14.90 15.89
CA SER A 24 31.68 15.90 16.96
C SER A 24 30.26 16.47 17.11
N SER A 25 29.39 16.29 16.11
CA SER A 25 28.03 16.83 16.09
C SER A 25 26.97 15.72 16.03
N SER A 26 26.10 15.69 17.04
CA SER A 26 24.92 14.82 17.07
C SER A 26 24.01 15.01 15.83
N LYS A 27 23.97 16.22 15.26
CA LYS A 27 23.19 16.52 14.05
C LYS A 27 23.79 15.84 12.81
N SER A 28 25.12 15.81 12.68
CA SER A 28 25.79 15.18 11.55
C SER A 28 25.60 13.65 11.59
N GLN A 29 25.63 13.05 12.78
CA GLN A 29 25.32 11.63 12.96
C GLN A 29 23.86 11.29 12.61
N GLN A 30 22.91 12.12 13.03
CA GLN A 30 21.49 11.95 12.67
C GLN A 30 21.27 12.06 11.16
N GLU A 31 21.96 13.00 10.50
CA GLU A 31 21.86 13.19 9.06
C GLU A 31 22.47 12.02 8.27
N ALA A 32 23.61 11.46 8.72
CA ALA A 32 24.14 10.22 8.13
C ALA A 32 23.19 9.04 8.31
N VAL A 33 22.55 8.89 9.48
CA VAL A 33 21.55 7.84 9.70
C VAL A 33 20.34 8.04 8.81
N ARG A 34 19.91 9.28 8.57
CA ARG A 34 18.83 9.61 7.64
C ARG A 34 19.20 9.26 6.21
N LEU A 35 20.37 9.66 5.75
CA LEU A 35 20.89 9.41 4.40
C LEU A 35 21.18 7.92 4.18
N SER A 36 21.71 7.21 5.17
CA SER A 36 21.94 5.77 5.10
C SER A 36 20.63 5.01 5.05
N LYS A 37 19.61 5.38 5.85
CA LYS A 37 18.27 4.79 5.76
C LYS A 37 17.59 5.10 4.43
N ALA A 38 17.73 6.32 3.89
CA ALA A 38 17.19 6.69 2.59
C ALA A 38 17.89 5.92 1.46
N LEU A 39 19.21 5.76 1.55
CA LEU A 39 19.99 4.96 0.62
C LEU A 39 19.62 3.48 0.71
N THR A 40 19.56 2.92 1.92
CA THR A 40 19.07 1.56 2.18
C THR A 40 17.66 1.38 1.65
N ALA A 41 16.74 2.32 1.85
CA ALA A 41 15.38 2.28 1.27
C ALA A 41 15.31 2.45 -0.26
N THR A 42 16.39 2.93 -0.88
CA THR A 42 16.49 3.04 -2.34
C THR A 42 17.18 1.82 -2.95
N ILE A 43 18.13 1.21 -2.21
CA ILE A 43 18.91 0.03 -2.59
C ILE A 43 18.16 -1.25 -2.25
N GLU A 44 17.74 -1.38 -1.00
CA GLU A 44 16.65 -2.27 -0.65
C GLU A 44 15.42 -1.64 -1.31
N ALA A 45 14.95 -2.27 -2.36
CA ALA A 45 13.53 -2.37 -2.58
C ALA A 45 13.07 -3.62 -1.80
N PRO A 46 12.92 -3.56 -0.45
CA PRO A 46 12.35 -4.68 0.27
C PRO A 46 10.85 -4.52 -0.01
N GLU A 47 10.17 -5.42 -0.70
CA GLU A 47 9.74 -6.71 -0.14
C GLU A 47 9.23 -7.61 -1.28
N ASN A 48 9.56 -7.27 -2.53
CA ASN A 48 9.05 -7.94 -3.73
C ASN A 48 10.15 -8.49 -4.62
N VAL A 49 11.25 -8.93 -3.99
CA VAL A 49 12.36 -9.69 -4.59
C VAL A 49 11.80 -10.69 -5.61
N ALA A 50 10.81 -11.52 -5.28
CA ALA A 50 10.22 -12.47 -6.25
C ALA A 50 9.50 -11.82 -7.46
N VAL A 51 8.78 -10.71 -7.26
CA VAL A 51 8.02 -10.04 -8.35
C VAL A 51 8.96 -9.27 -9.29
N GLU A 52 9.98 -8.61 -8.76
CA GLU A 52 10.96 -7.87 -9.54
C GLU A 52 12.02 -8.78 -10.17
N ILE A 53 12.59 -9.72 -9.40
CA ILE A 53 13.68 -10.63 -9.83
C ILE A 53 13.15 -11.73 -10.76
N ALA A 54 11.91 -12.22 -10.54
CA ALA A 54 11.41 -13.36 -11.30
C ALA A 54 10.18 -13.04 -12.17
N PHE A 55 9.08 -12.53 -11.61
CA PHE A 55 7.81 -12.49 -12.37
C PHE A 55 7.86 -11.60 -13.61
N SER A 56 8.54 -10.45 -13.53
CA SER A 56 8.68 -9.56 -14.68
C SER A 56 9.46 -10.20 -15.83
N HIS A 57 10.52 -10.94 -15.50
CA HIS A 57 11.38 -11.64 -16.47
C HIS A 57 10.73 -12.91 -17.02
N ILE A 58 10.10 -13.73 -16.16
CA ILE A 58 9.36 -14.92 -16.57
C ILE A 58 8.24 -14.55 -17.54
N VAL A 59 7.41 -13.54 -17.24
CA VAL A 59 6.33 -13.13 -18.15
C VAL A 59 6.85 -12.61 -19.51
N LYS A 60 8.09 -12.11 -19.57
CA LYS A 60 8.67 -11.56 -20.82
C LYS A 60 9.38 -12.62 -21.66
N TYR A 61 10.03 -13.59 -21.03
CA TYR A 61 10.93 -14.54 -21.68
C TYR A 61 10.51 -16.01 -21.50
N GLU A 62 9.27 -16.28 -21.08
CA GLU A 62 8.75 -17.64 -20.86
C GLU A 62 8.86 -18.53 -22.13
N PRO A 63 9.36 -19.78 -22.00
CA PRO A 63 9.96 -20.38 -20.80
C PRO A 63 11.41 -19.89 -20.57
N VAL A 64 11.77 -19.59 -19.31
CA VAL A 64 13.08 -19.03 -18.94
C VAL A 64 13.83 -19.91 -17.94
N SER A 65 15.13 -20.12 -18.16
CA SER A 65 15.99 -20.89 -17.26
C SER A 65 16.44 -20.07 -16.04
N VAL A 66 16.79 -20.76 -14.96
CA VAL A 66 17.32 -20.12 -13.74
C VAL A 66 18.61 -19.33 -13.99
N VAL A 67 19.49 -19.82 -14.86
CA VAL A 67 20.74 -19.15 -15.25
C VAL A 67 20.43 -17.81 -15.91
N LYS A 68 19.45 -17.79 -16.83
CA LYS A 68 19.08 -16.55 -17.51
C LYS A 68 18.38 -15.57 -16.56
N LEU A 69 17.58 -16.09 -15.62
CA LEU A 69 16.98 -15.24 -14.58
C LEU A 69 18.05 -14.61 -13.69
N ALA A 70 19.05 -15.36 -13.24
CA ALA A 70 20.17 -14.86 -12.44
C ALA A 70 20.94 -13.75 -13.16
N GLU A 71 21.24 -13.92 -14.45
CA GLU A 71 21.88 -12.90 -15.28
C GLU A 71 21.03 -11.62 -15.41
N LEU A 72 19.73 -11.78 -15.63
CA LEU A 72 18.82 -10.66 -15.84
C LEU A 72 18.52 -9.87 -14.57
N SER A 73 18.45 -10.56 -13.43
CA SER A 73 18.10 -9.96 -12.15
C SER A 73 19.31 -9.57 -11.30
N GLY A 74 20.51 -10.04 -11.65
CA GLY A 74 21.73 -9.87 -10.85
C GLY A 74 21.73 -10.63 -9.52
N ALA A 75 20.84 -11.63 -9.36
CA ALA A 75 20.68 -12.37 -8.10
C ALA A 75 21.30 -13.77 -8.19
N GLU A 76 21.66 -14.33 -7.05
CA GLU A 76 22.30 -15.65 -6.97
C GLU A 76 21.37 -16.75 -7.50
N GLU A 77 21.89 -17.60 -8.39
CA GLU A 77 21.13 -18.68 -9.02
C GLU A 77 20.50 -19.63 -8.00
N LEU A 78 21.26 -20.04 -6.96
CA LEU A 78 20.76 -20.97 -5.94
C LEU A 78 19.60 -20.38 -5.13
N LEU A 79 19.65 -19.07 -4.85
CA LEU A 79 18.58 -18.36 -4.16
C LEU A 79 17.32 -18.32 -5.04
N ILE A 80 17.45 -17.94 -6.31
CA ILE A 80 16.34 -17.93 -7.28
C ILE A 80 15.73 -19.32 -7.38
N LYS A 81 16.55 -20.37 -7.48
CA LYS A 81 16.11 -21.77 -7.56
C LYS A 81 15.25 -22.17 -6.36
N ARG A 82 15.68 -21.84 -5.13
CA ARG A 82 14.93 -22.15 -3.90
C ARG A 82 13.60 -21.40 -3.83
N ILE A 83 13.57 -20.14 -4.22
CA ILE A 83 12.33 -19.34 -4.25
C ILE A 83 11.37 -19.87 -5.31
N LEU A 84 11.84 -20.13 -6.53
CA LEU A 84 10.98 -20.57 -7.64
C LEU A 84 10.39 -21.96 -7.41
N ARG A 85 11.10 -22.87 -6.73
CA ARG A 85 10.54 -24.17 -6.32
C ARG A 85 9.37 -24.03 -5.34
N LEU A 86 9.42 -23.07 -4.43
CA LEU A 86 8.29 -22.80 -3.52
C LEU A 86 7.12 -22.12 -4.25
N LEU A 87 7.43 -21.23 -5.20
CA LEU A 87 6.41 -20.56 -6.01
C LEU A 87 5.77 -21.52 -7.02
N SER A 88 6.47 -22.56 -7.47
CA SER A 88 5.91 -23.56 -8.37
C SER A 88 4.96 -24.51 -7.65
N SER A 89 5.25 -24.90 -6.41
CA SER A 89 4.37 -25.74 -5.61
C SER A 89 3.04 -25.07 -5.26
N THR A 90 3.00 -23.74 -5.27
CA THR A 90 1.81 -22.91 -5.02
C THR A 90 1.13 -22.40 -6.29
N TYR A 91 1.57 -22.87 -7.48
CA TYR A 91 1.04 -22.47 -8.79
C TYR A 91 1.23 -20.97 -9.15
N LEU A 92 2.07 -20.27 -8.40
CA LEU A 92 2.46 -18.88 -8.68
C LEU A 92 3.36 -18.77 -9.92
N VAL A 93 4.13 -19.82 -10.22
CA VAL A 93 4.88 -20.04 -11.48
C VAL A 93 4.76 -21.51 -11.88
N LYS A 94 5.09 -21.87 -13.13
CA LYS A 94 5.03 -23.27 -13.61
C LYS A 94 6.42 -23.78 -13.96
N GLU A 95 6.81 -24.95 -13.45
CA GLU A 95 7.98 -25.68 -13.99
C GLU A 95 7.61 -26.28 -15.33
N VAL A 96 8.33 -25.92 -16.40
CA VAL A 96 8.12 -26.48 -17.73
C VAL A 96 9.11 -27.61 -17.99
N ALA A 97 10.33 -27.46 -17.52
CA ALA A 97 11.41 -28.45 -17.56
C ALA A 97 12.35 -28.21 -16.37
N GLU A 98 13.36 -29.07 -16.20
CA GLU A 98 14.37 -28.91 -15.14
C GLU A 98 14.95 -27.49 -15.13
N GLU A 99 14.79 -26.82 -13.98
CA GLU A 99 15.27 -25.45 -13.74
C GLU A 99 14.77 -24.39 -14.73
N THR A 100 13.62 -24.68 -15.37
CA THR A 100 13.01 -23.85 -16.41
C THR A 100 11.57 -23.51 -16.07
N TRP A 101 11.25 -22.22 -16.06
CA TRP A 101 10.01 -21.69 -15.50
C TRP A 101 9.16 -20.92 -16.52
N GLY A 102 7.85 -21.07 -16.42
CA GLY A 102 6.84 -20.36 -17.19
C GLY A 102 5.86 -19.58 -16.30
N ALA A 103 5.18 -18.60 -16.89
CA ALA A 103 4.19 -17.75 -16.24
C ALA A 103 2.82 -18.42 -16.23
N THR A 104 2.20 -18.44 -15.07
CA THR A 104 0.79 -18.80 -14.91
C THR A 104 -0.10 -17.56 -15.05
N PRO A 105 -1.43 -17.71 -15.18
CA PRO A 105 -2.35 -16.57 -15.07
C PRO A 105 -2.14 -15.77 -13.78
N VAL A 106 -1.75 -16.42 -12.69
CA VAL A 106 -1.42 -15.78 -11.41
C VAL A 106 -0.16 -14.92 -11.54
N THR A 107 0.92 -15.42 -12.15
CA THR A 107 2.14 -14.62 -12.41
C THR A 107 1.81 -13.35 -13.20
N LYS A 108 0.94 -13.47 -14.22
CA LYS A 108 0.52 -12.35 -15.06
C LYS A 108 -0.32 -11.33 -14.27
N ALA A 109 -1.20 -11.80 -13.38
CA ALA A 109 -1.96 -10.93 -12.47
C ALA A 109 -1.03 -10.21 -11.47
N MET A 110 -0.08 -10.93 -10.86
CA MET A 110 0.89 -10.37 -9.92
C MET A 110 1.79 -9.28 -10.53
N LYS A 111 2.02 -9.33 -11.85
CA LYS A 111 2.74 -8.29 -12.60
C LYS A 111 1.94 -6.99 -12.76
N GLN A 112 0.61 -7.01 -12.62
CA GLN A 112 -0.19 -5.80 -12.76
C GLN A 112 0.22 -4.76 -11.72
N LYS A 113 0.53 -3.55 -12.16
CA LYS A 113 1.10 -2.48 -11.30
C LYS A 113 0.26 -2.22 -10.05
N GLY A 114 -1.07 -2.30 -10.16
CA GLY A 114 -1.98 -2.14 -9.02
C GLY A 114 -1.89 -3.28 -8.00
N ILE A 115 -1.89 -4.52 -8.48
CA ILE A 115 -1.79 -5.71 -7.62
C ILE A 115 -0.42 -5.78 -6.95
N ALA A 116 0.65 -5.52 -7.71
CA ALA A 116 2.01 -5.46 -7.17
C ALA A 116 2.16 -4.38 -6.09
N ALA A 117 1.61 -3.18 -6.32
CA ALA A 117 1.59 -2.10 -5.33
C ALA A 117 0.82 -2.48 -4.06
N GLY A 118 -0.32 -3.17 -4.22
CA GLY A 118 -1.09 -3.68 -3.08
C GLY A 118 -0.30 -4.64 -2.21
N HIS A 119 0.43 -5.59 -2.82
CA HIS A 119 1.25 -6.53 -2.08
C HIS A 119 2.40 -5.83 -1.33
N ARG A 120 3.08 -4.86 -1.95
CA ARG A 120 4.11 -4.05 -1.27
C ARG A 120 3.54 -3.31 -0.07
N MET A 121 2.44 -2.59 -0.25
CA MET A 121 1.82 -1.82 0.82
C MET A 121 1.33 -2.71 1.96
N LEU A 122 0.68 -3.85 1.65
CA LEU A 122 0.17 -4.76 2.67
C LEU A 122 1.29 -5.46 3.43
N PHE A 123 2.40 -5.80 2.77
CA PHE A 123 3.54 -6.42 3.44
C PHE A 123 4.24 -5.42 4.38
N ALA A 124 4.55 -4.22 3.89
CA ALA A 124 5.20 -3.17 4.68
C ALA A 124 4.35 -2.72 5.89
N THR A 125 3.02 -2.76 5.78
CA THR A 125 2.12 -2.22 6.82
C THR A 125 1.45 -3.31 7.63
N SER A 126 0.65 -4.16 6.97
CA SER A 126 -0.38 -4.98 7.59
C SER A 126 0.16 -6.34 8.02
N MET A 127 1.18 -6.88 7.35
CA MET A 127 1.79 -8.15 7.76
C MET A 127 2.46 -8.05 9.13
N LEU A 128 3.20 -6.96 9.41
CA LEU A 128 3.75 -6.74 10.75
C LEU A 128 2.64 -6.65 11.80
N ALA A 129 1.56 -5.92 11.51
CA ALA A 129 0.41 -5.84 12.40
C ALA A 129 -0.24 -7.21 12.65
N ALA A 130 -0.37 -8.04 11.63
CA ALA A 130 -0.90 -9.40 11.77
C ALA A 130 -0.02 -10.29 12.65
N LEU A 131 1.32 -10.21 12.51
CA LEU A 131 2.27 -10.95 13.34
C LEU A 131 2.18 -10.57 14.82
N HIS A 132 1.97 -9.28 15.11
CA HIS A 132 1.83 -8.78 16.48
C HIS A 132 0.41 -8.94 17.06
N ALA A 133 -0.59 -9.27 16.23
CA ALA A 133 -1.99 -9.35 16.64
C ALA A 133 -2.25 -10.28 17.83
N PRO A 134 -1.73 -11.53 17.87
CA PRO A 134 -1.99 -12.42 18.99
C PRO A 134 -1.50 -11.83 20.32
N ARG A 135 -0.28 -11.26 20.33
CA ARG A 135 0.30 -10.65 21.52
C ARG A 135 -0.47 -9.41 21.97
N TYR A 136 -0.83 -8.54 21.03
CA TYR A 136 -1.62 -7.35 21.31
C TYR A 136 -2.97 -7.69 21.97
N PHE A 137 -3.67 -8.71 21.45
CA PHE A 137 -4.96 -9.11 22.02
C PHE A 137 -4.81 -9.75 23.40
N LEU A 138 -3.73 -10.51 23.66
CA LEU A 138 -3.45 -11.02 25.01
C LEU A 138 -3.23 -9.88 26.01
N GLU A 139 -2.38 -8.90 25.66
CA GLU A 139 -2.05 -7.75 26.52
C GLU A 139 -3.25 -6.83 26.76
N THR A 140 -4.18 -6.75 25.80
CA THR A 140 -5.40 -5.93 25.91
C THR A 140 -6.62 -6.70 26.42
N SER A 141 -6.45 -7.91 26.94
CA SER A 141 -7.56 -8.77 27.39
C SER A 141 -8.64 -8.96 26.32
N HIS A 142 -8.22 -9.11 25.07
CA HIS A 142 -9.05 -9.30 23.88
C HIS A 142 -10.05 -8.18 23.63
N THR A 143 -9.70 -6.95 24.00
CA THR A 143 -10.56 -5.78 23.78
C THR A 143 -10.28 -5.12 22.44
N SER A 144 -11.33 -4.59 21.81
CA SER A 144 -11.16 -3.82 20.58
C SER A 144 -10.61 -2.42 20.90
N PRO A 145 -9.62 -1.92 20.12
CA PRO A 145 -9.11 -0.57 20.29
C PRO A 145 -10.21 0.47 20.09
N LYS A 146 -10.27 1.44 21.02
CA LYS A 146 -11.22 2.56 20.96
C LYS A 146 -10.58 3.85 20.45
N ASN A 147 -9.25 3.95 20.51
CA ASN A 147 -8.49 5.12 20.10
C ASN A 147 -7.74 4.83 18.78
N PRO A 148 -7.92 5.68 17.74
CA PRO A 148 -7.21 5.51 16.47
C PRO A 148 -5.68 5.69 16.56
N HIS A 149 -5.17 6.26 17.66
CA HIS A 149 -3.74 6.40 17.96
C HIS A 149 -3.20 5.27 18.86
N ASP A 150 -4.04 4.29 19.20
CA ASP A 150 -3.69 3.19 20.10
C ASP A 150 -4.35 1.89 19.65
N GLY A 151 -4.14 1.55 18.37
CA GLY A 151 -4.59 0.30 17.76
C GLY A 151 -3.46 -0.67 17.49
N LEU A 152 -3.82 -1.78 16.86
CA LEU A 152 -2.88 -2.84 16.48
C LEU A 152 -1.75 -2.34 15.57
N MET A 153 -2.06 -1.45 14.62
CA MET A 153 -1.05 -0.85 13.73
C MET A 153 -0.04 -0.01 14.52
N GLN A 154 -0.50 0.77 15.49
CA GLN A 154 0.35 1.58 16.37
C GLN A 154 1.23 0.72 17.27
N TYR A 155 0.66 -0.36 17.81
CA TYR A 155 1.38 -1.34 18.62
C TYR A 155 2.50 -2.02 17.81
N ALA A 156 2.17 -2.52 16.62
CA ALA A 156 3.10 -3.28 15.79
C ALA A 156 4.27 -2.43 15.26
N HIS A 157 4.00 -1.17 14.90
CA HIS A 157 5.01 -0.26 14.34
C HIS A 157 5.65 0.66 15.40
N GLY A 158 5.30 0.50 16.69
CA GLY A 158 5.86 1.32 17.77
C GLY A 158 5.60 2.82 17.61
N THR A 159 4.46 3.21 17.01
CA THR A 159 4.13 4.59 16.69
C THR A 159 2.83 5.04 17.35
N LYS A 160 2.68 6.34 17.60
CA LYS A 160 1.40 6.95 18.04
C LYS A 160 0.73 7.78 16.95
N LEU A 161 1.31 7.82 15.76
CA LEU A 161 0.68 8.45 14.60
C LEU A 161 -0.57 7.68 14.17
N GLN A 162 -1.52 8.40 13.56
CA GLN A 162 -2.60 7.73 12.84
C GLN A 162 -2.01 6.94 11.66
N SER A 163 -2.57 5.78 11.31
CA SER A 163 -1.94 4.86 10.35
C SER A 163 -1.57 5.50 9.01
N PHE A 164 -2.44 6.35 8.44
CA PHE A 164 -2.15 7.04 7.18
C PHE A 164 -1.06 8.11 7.31
N ASP A 165 -1.03 8.84 8.42
CA ASP A 165 0.04 9.79 8.68
C ASP A 165 1.38 9.06 8.80
N TYR A 166 1.37 7.88 9.44
CA TYR A 166 2.55 7.03 9.51
C TYR A 166 2.98 6.48 8.15
N PHE A 167 2.04 6.05 7.29
CA PHE A 167 2.36 5.58 5.93
C PHE A 167 3.04 6.66 5.07
N CYS A 168 2.71 7.94 5.29
CA CYS A 168 3.39 9.05 4.64
C CYS A 168 4.85 9.24 5.10
N THR A 169 5.21 8.70 6.28
CA THR A 169 6.59 8.74 6.81
C THR A 169 7.42 7.51 6.47
N MET A 170 6.78 6.45 5.96
CA MET A 170 7.46 5.21 5.62
C MET A 170 8.35 5.38 4.37
N PRO A 171 9.54 4.75 4.35
CA PRO A 171 10.36 4.67 3.15
C PRO A 171 9.62 3.91 2.03
N GLY A 172 10.04 4.11 0.77
CA GLY A 172 9.52 3.34 -0.36
C GLY A 172 8.16 3.79 -0.92
N ASN A 173 7.68 4.99 -0.56
CA ASN A 173 6.42 5.56 -1.06
C ASN A 173 5.20 4.64 -0.86
N VAL A 174 5.06 4.11 0.36
CA VAL A 174 3.93 3.23 0.76
C VAL A 174 2.57 3.88 0.49
N ILE A 175 2.45 5.19 0.69
CA ILE A 175 1.21 5.92 0.40
C ILE A 175 0.91 5.98 -1.11
N GLY A 176 1.94 6.09 -1.95
CA GLY A 176 1.81 5.99 -3.40
C GLY A 176 1.35 4.60 -3.83
N ASP A 177 1.94 3.56 -3.23
CA ASP A 177 1.51 2.18 -3.45
C ASP A 177 0.07 1.93 -2.97
N PHE A 178 -0.35 2.54 -1.85
CA PHE A 178 -1.74 2.52 -1.40
C PHE A 178 -2.67 3.15 -2.45
N ASN A 179 -2.38 4.37 -2.91
CA ASN A 179 -3.20 5.07 -3.90
C ASN A 179 -3.29 4.27 -5.20
N ARG A 180 -2.15 3.71 -5.63
CA ARG A 180 -2.06 2.88 -6.83
C ARG A 180 -2.82 1.58 -6.70
N PHE A 181 -2.79 0.95 -5.54
CA PHE A 181 -3.58 -0.23 -5.24
C PHE A 181 -5.06 0.10 -5.27
N MET A 182 -5.50 1.10 -4.49
CA MET A 182 -6.90 1.52 -4.36
C MET A 182 -7.52 1.93 -5.70
N GLY A 183 -6.76 2.60 -6.57
CA GLY A 183 -7.22 2.91 -7.92
C GLY A 183 -7.54 1.64 -8.73
N ASN A 184 -6.81 0.54 -8.50
CA ASN A 184 -6.92 -0.69 -9.27
C ASN A 184 -7.74 -1.80 -8.58
N THR A 185 -8.17 -1.63 -7.32
CA THR A 185 -8.83 -2.67 -6.51
C THR A 185 -10.16 -3.14 -7.08
N MET A 186 -10.87 -2.32 -7.85
CA MET A 186 -12.17 -2.70 -8.42
C MET A 186 -12.06 -3.73 -9.55
N GLY A 187 -10.91 -3.89 -10.21
CA GLY A 187 -10.74 -4.89 -11.27
C GLY A 187 -11.86 -4.86 -12.31
N ALA A 188 -12.60 -5.97 -12.42
CA ALA A 188 -13.79 -6.12 -13.28
C ALA A 188 -15.14 -5.96 -12.55
N GLN A 189 -15.13 -5.59 -11.27
CA GLN A 189 -16.33 -5.39 -10.48
C GLN A 189 -17.06 -4.11 -10.92
N LYS A 190 -18.39 -4.21 -11.02
CA LYS A 190 -19.26 -3.06 -11.33
C LYS A 190 -19.20 -2.04 -10.22
N TYR A 191 -19.17 -0.76 -10.59
CA TYR A 191 -19.20 0.34 -9.63
C TYR A 191 -20.60 0.52 -9.05
N LEU A 192 -20.66 1.20 -7.90
CA LEU A 192 -21.93 1.58 -7.28
C LEU A 192 -22.82 2.33 -8.27
N SER A 193 -22.23 3.21 -9.08
CA SER A 193 -22.91 3.98 -10.12
C SER A 193 -23.56 3.14 -11.21
N ASP A 194 -23.06 1.93 -11.45
CA ASP A 194 -23.57 1.06 -12.52
C ASP A 194 -24.88 0.38 -12.12
N TRP A 195 -25.14 0.24 -10.82
CA TRP A 195 -26.36 -0.38 -10.30
C TRP A 195 -27.28 0.60 -9.57
N TRP A 196 -26.74 1.67 -8.98
CA TRP A 196 -27.53 2.69 -8.29
C TRP A 196 -28.03 3.73 -9.30
N PRO A 197 -29.35 4.02 -9.37
CA PRO A 197 -29.90 4.96 -10.33
C PRO A 197 -29.56 6.41 -9.95
N VAL A 198 -28.34 6.83 -10.26
CA VAL A 198 -27.80 8.17 -9.96
C VAL A 198 -28.66 9.23 -10.65
N GLU A 199 -29.02 9.02 -11.91
CA GLU A 199 -29.74 10.02 -12.69
C GLU A 199 -31.12 10.35 -12.11
N GLU A 200 -31.88 9.32 -11.75
CA GLU A 200 -33.21 9.48 -11.19
C GLU A 200 -33.19 10.09 -9.78
N ARG A 201 -32.21 9.69 -8.96
CA ARG A 201 -32.16 10.07 -7.53
C ARG A 201 -31.40 11.36 -7.26
N VAL A 202 -30.43 11.71 -8.10
CA VAL A 202 -29.57 12.90 -7.91
C VAL A 202 -30.01 14.05 -8.83
N PHE A 203 -30.30 13.78 -10.11
CA PHE A 203 -30.54 14.85 -11.08
C PHE A 203 -32.02 15.20 -11.24
N LYS A 204 -32.94 14.23 -11.20
CA LYS A 204 -34.38 14.46 -11.45
C LYS A 204 -35.08 15.36 -10.41
N GLY A 205 -34.46 15.62 -9.26
CA GLY A 205 -34.94 16.53 -8.21
C GLY A 205 -34.28 17.92 -8.19
N MET A 206 -33.30 18.20 -9.06
CA MET A 206 -32.62 19.49 -9.10
C MET A 206 -33.47 20.54 -9.84
N LYS A 207 -34.13 21.43 -9.09
CA LYS A 207 -34.77 22.62 -9.67
C LYS A 207 -33.70 23.67 -9.98
N VAL A 208 -33.45 23.92 -11.27
CA VAL A 208 -32.62 25.06 -11.73
C VAL A 208 -33.34 26.35 -11.33
N GLY A 209 -32.84 27.02 -10.30
CA GLY A 209 -33.39 28.29 -9.79
C GLY A 209 -33.88 28.29 -8.33
N GLY A 210 -33.87 27.16 -7.61
CA GLY A 210 -34.23 27.11 -6.19
C GLY A 210 -33.05 27.42 -5.24
N LYS A 211 -33.31 28.06 -4.08
CA LYS A 211 -32.31 28.33 -3.01
C LYS A 211 -31.32 27.17 -2.88
N ARG A 212 -30.01 27.46 -3.02
CA ARG A 212 -28.89 26.49 -2.95
C ARG A 212 -29.06 25.55 -1.74
N ARG A 213 -29.63 24.37 -1.95
CA ARG A 213 -29.49 23.25 -1.04
C ARG A 213 -28.08 22.69 -1.24
N LYS A 214 -27.16 23.04 -0.34
CA LYS A 214 -25.82 22.43 -0.29
C LYS A 214 -25.96 20.95 0.08
N THR A 215 -26.05 20.09 -0.92
CA THR A 215 -25.80 18.66 -0.76
C THR A 215 -24.28 18.48 -0.76
N ARG A 216 -23.66 18.21 0.39
CA ARG A 216 -22.22 17.89 0.45
C ARG A 216 -22.06 16.45 -0.04
N CYS A 217 -21.73 16.28 -1.31
CA CYS A 217 -21.23 15.02 -1.83
C CYS A 217 -19.72 14.98 -1.60
N TRP A 218 -19.25 14.02 -0.81
CA TRP A 218 -17.82 13.83 -0.60
C TRP A 218 -17.33 12.79 -1.60
N TRP A 219 -16.68 13.27 -2.65
CA TRP A 219 -15.96 12.42 -3.59
C TRP A 219 -14.58 12.15 -3.00
N MET A 220 -14.22 10.88 -2.87
CA MET A 220 -12.83 10.52 -2.65
C MET A 220 -12.20 10.30 -4.03
N TRP A 221 -11.38 11.26 -4.44
CA TRP A 221 -10.67 11.21 -5.70
C TRP A 221 -9.31 10.55 -5.48
N VAL A 222 -9.11 9.38 -6.08
CA VAL A 222 -7.81 8.68 -6.06
C VAL A 222 -7.42 8.36 -7.50
N GLU A 223 -6.33 8.96 -7.98
CA GLU A 223 -5.79 8.81 -9.35
C GLU A 223 -6.86 8.83 -10.46
N GLY A 224 -7.69 9.89 -10.54
CA GLY A 224 -8.62 10.04 -11.66
C GLY A 224 -9.85 9.13 -11.64
N ARG A 225 -10.08 8.40 -10.55
CA ARG A 225 -11.29 7.60 -10.35
C ARG A 225 -12.09 8.11 -9.16
N ASP A 226 -13.37 8.32 -9.42
CA ASP A 226 -14.34 8.77 -8.44
C ASP A 226 -14.82 7.58 -7.59
N MET A 227 -14.34 7.52 -6.34
CA MET A 227 -14.98 6.69 -5.32
C MET A 227 -16.05 7.54 -4.63
N MET A 228 -17.32 7.27 -4.95
CA MET A 228 -18.44 7.91 -4.28
C MET A 228 -18.50 7.43 -2.83
N LEU A 229 -18.19 8.32 -1.88
CA LEU A 229 -18.54 8.12 -0.49
C LEU A 229 -19.84 8.87 -0.21
N TRP A 230 -20.81 8.11 0.28
CA TRP A 230 -22.24 8.39 0.34
C TRP A 230 -22.62 9.86 0.70
N PRO A 231 -23.73 10.40 0.15
CA PRO A 231 -24.23 11.71 0.54
C PRO A 231 -24.73 11.68 2.00
N LEU A 232 -23.99 12.33 2.90
CA LEU A 232 -24.40 12.51 4.29
C LEU A 232 -25.18 13.82 4.47
N SER A 233 -26.41 13.68 4.95
CA SER A 233 -27.24 14.81 5.38
C SER A 233 -26.67 15.43 6.66
N LYS A 234 -26.11 16.63 6.47
CA LYS A 234 -25.81 17.77 7.35
C LYS A 234 -25.26 17.67 8.78
N ASP A 235 -25.33 16.59 9.56
CA ASP A 235 -25.08 16.71 11.01
C ASP A 235 -23.76 16.08 11.52
N LEU A 236 -22.64 16.37 10.85
CA LEU A 236 -21.32 16.11 11.44
C LEU A 236 -20.61 17.46 11.60
N GLY A 237 -20.59 17.93 12.85
CA GLY A 237 -20.05 19.22 13.26
C GLY A 237 -18.61 19.46 12.79
N GLU A 238 -18.24 20.73 12.75
CA GLU A 238 -16.96 21.25 12.25
C GLU A 238 -15.83 20.91 13.23
N GLY A 239 -15.35 19.66 13.18
CA GLY A 239 -14.15 19.18 13.86
C GLY A 239 -13.12 18.69 12.85
N LYS A 240 -11.83 18.94 13.13
CA LYS A 240 -10.69 18.73 12.22
C LYS A 240 -10.69 17.34 11.54
N ARG A 241 -10.34 17.38 10.25
CA ARG A 241 -10.40 16.29 9.26
C ARG A 241 -9.24 15.30 9.43
N CYS A 242 -9.46 14.23 10.18
CA CYS A 242 -8.61 13.04 10.15
C CYS A 242 -9.44 11.84 9.65
N TRP A 243 -8.87 11.08 8.70
CA TRP A 243 -9.54 10.00 7.97
C TRP A 243 -10.10 8.90 8.89
N GLY A 244 -9.38 8.60 9.98
CA GLY A 244 -9.79 7.58 10.97
C GLY A 244 -11.05 7.96 11.75
N ASP A 245 -11.19 9.24 12.08
CA ASP A 245 -12.32 9.75 12.86
C ASP A 245 -13.61 9.78 12.02
N TRP A 246 -13.46 9.94 10.71
CA TRP A 246 -14.54 9.92 9.73
C TRP A 246 -15.00 8.50 9.39
N TYR A 247 -14.09 7.55 9.12
CA TYR A 247 -14.42 6.17 8.81
C TYR A 247 -15.23 5.49 9.92
N PHE A 248 -14.86 5.73 11.19
CA PHE A 248 -15.60 5.20 12.35
C PHE A 248 -17.01 5.80 12.50
N LYS A 249 -17.17 7.11 12.26
CA LYS A 249 -18.46 7.81 12.40
C LYS A 249 -19.43 7.42 11.28
N THR A 250 -18.95 7.28 10.04
CA THR A 250 -19.77 6.89 8.88
C THR A 250 -20.23 5.44 8.97
N ASN A 251 -19.37 4.51 9.39
CA ASN A 251 -19.75 3.10 9.59
C ASN A 251 -20.83 2.95 10.69
N ARG A 252 -20.71 3.67 11.81
CA ARG A 252 -21.70 3.61 12.89
C ARG A 252 -23.08 4.12 12.44
N VAL A 253 -23.12 5.17 11.63
CA VAL A 253 -24.38 5.71 11.07
C VAL A 253 -24.98 4.75 10.04
N PHE A 254 -24.15 4.10 9.23
CA PHE A 254 -24.56 3.09 8.25
C PHE A 254 -25.26 1.90 8.92
N TRP A 255 -24.63 1.28 9.93
CA TRP A 255 -25.22 0.16 10.66
C TRP A 255 -26.52 0.52 11.39
N ARG A 256 -26.62 1.73 11.95
CA ARG A 256 -27.86 2.24 12.57
C ARG A 256 -28.99 2.54 11.58
N ARG A 257 -28.68 2.68 10.30
CA ARG A 257 -29.68 2.92 9.25
C ARG A 257 -30.15 1.60 8.64
N LEU A 258 -29.24 0.66 8.43
CA LEU A 258 -29.57 -0.72 8.05
C LEU A 258 -30.43 -1.42 9.10
N ALA A 259 -30.14 -1.24 10.39
CA ALA A 259 -30.94 -1.79 11.48
C ALA A 259 -32.35 -1.17 11.62
N ARG A 260 -32.69 -0.15 10.85
CA ARG A 260 -34.04 0.46 10.79
C ARG A 260 -34.81 0.08 9.52
N VAL A 261 -34.19 -0.69 8.62
CA VAL A 261 -34.76 -1.13 7.34
C VAL A 261 -35.13 -2.62 7.37
N ASN A 262 -34.83 -3.31 8.48
CA ASN A 262 -35.50 -4.54 8.91
C ASN A 262 -36.43 -4.22 10.08
#